data_AF-A8TSG1-F1
#
_entry.id   AF-A8TSG1-F1
#
_cell.length_a   1.000
_cell.length_b   1.000
_cell.length_c   1.000
_cell.angle_alpha   90.00
_cell.angle_beta   90.00
_cell.angle_gamma   90.00
#
_symmetry.space_group_name_H-M   'P 1'
#
loop_
_entity.id
_entity.type
_entity.pdbx_description
1 polymer ?
#
loop_
_entity_poly.entity_id
_entity_poly.type
_entity_poly.pdbx_seq_one_letter_code
_entity_poly.pdbx_strand_id
1 'polypeptide(L)'
;MKNTKVLDRRVYRTGQFIFREGEQSWAAFLIERGSVDIVKNAESTAPTCLATIKAGDMFGEMGLIDGSPRSATAQAAEPTVVQVINEREFHRLLTAAEPVWWPSCGSSCGACAPPTMPWSVSLATIARCRCRPGSVPQRCRGTAIGRP
;
A
#
# COMPACT_ATOMS: atom_id res chain seq x y z
N MET A 1 -16.71 0.81 17.91
CA MET A 1 -15.71 1.89 18.07
C MET A 1 -14.35 1.26 18.28
N LYS A 2 -13.43 1.38 17.31
CA LYS A 2 -12.05 0.90 17.50
C LYS A 2 -11.37 1.88 18.46
N ASN A 3 -11.02 1.43 19.66
CA ASN A 3 -10.21 2.19 20.61
C ASN A 3 -8.80 2.35 20.05
N THR A 4 -8.60 3.30 19.14
CA THR A 4 -7.27 3.71 18.70
C THR A 4 -6.62 4.39 19.89
N LYS A 5 -5.71 3.67 20.55
CA LYS A 5 -4.91 4.22 21.65
C LYS A 5 -4.20 5.44 21.09
N VAL A 6 -4.48 6.63 21.63
CA VAL A 6 -3.96 7.90 21.07
C VAL A 6 -2.44 7.79 20.93
N LEU A 7 -2.03 7.81 19.68
CA LEU A 7 -0.65 7.83 19.24
C LEU A 7 -0.15 9.26 19.40
N ASP A 8 1.05 9.44 19.96
CA ASP A 8 1.60 10.74 20.37
C ASP A 8 1.26 11.85 19.36
N ARG A 9 0.48 12.85 19.79
CA ARG A 9 -0.09 13.88 18.92
C ARG A 9 0.84 15.08 18.91
N ARG A 10 1.31 15.46 17.72
CA ARG A 10 2.28 16.56 17.54
C ARG A 10 1.72 17.65 16.65
N VAL A 11 2.06 18.89 16.96
CA VAL A 11 1.64 20.08 16.24
C VAL A 11 2.86 20.77 15.65
N TYR A 12 2.78 21.08 14.36
CA TYR A 12 3.83 21.73 13.59
C TYR A 12 3.32 23.05 13.02
N ARG A 13 4.17 24.08 13.06
CA ARG A 13 3.90 25.35 12.39
C ARG A 13 4.26 25.26 10.91
N THR A 14 3.71 26.15 10.10
CA THR A 14 4.09 26.31 8.69
C THR A 14 5.62 26.42 8.54
N GLY A 15 6.18 25.66 7.61
CA GLY A 15 7.61 25.60 7.33
C GLY A 15 8.43 24.76 8.31
N GLN A 16 7.83 24.22 9.38
CA GLN A 16 8.56 23.38 10.33
C GLN A 16 8.82 21.99 9.75
N PHE A 17 10.04 21.49 9.93
CA PHE A 17 10.41 20.14 9.54
C PHE A 17 9.87 19.12 10.54
N ILE A 18 9.27 18.05 10.02
CA ILE A 18 8.78 16.91 10.81
C ILE A 18 9.91 15.86 10.94
N PHE A 19 10.60 15.60 9.85
CA PHE A 19 11.84 14.82 9.77
C PHE A 19 12.62 15.22 8.52
N ARG A 20 13.91 14.91 8.48
CA ARG A 20 14.79 15.19 7.34
C ARG A 20 15.16 13.93 6.57
N GLU A 21 15.51 14.12 5.30
CA GLU A 21 16.12 13.08 4.46
C GLU A 21 17.38 12.52 5.14
N GLY A 22 17.55 11.19 5.10
CA GLY A 22 18.69 10.50 5.72
C GLY A 22 18.56 10.23 7.21
N GLU A 23 17.55 10.77 7.91
CA GLU A 23 17.29 10.43 9.31
C GLU A 23 16.82 8.98 9.47
N GLN A 24 17.07 8.37 10.63
CA GLN A 24 16.60 7.02 10.91
C GLN A 24 15.06 6.99 10.98
N SER A 25 14.45 6.04 10.26
CA SER A 25 13.01 5.83 10.28
C SER A 25 12.59 5.05 11.52
N TRP A 26 11.73 5.63 12.36
CA TRP A 26 11.27 5.01 13.63
C TRP A 26 9.73 5.05 13.83
N ALA A 27 9.03 5.81 12.99
CA ALA A 27 7.58 5.95 13.04
C ALA A 27 7.00 6.39 11.68
N ALA A 28 5.73 6.13 11.46
CA ALA A 28 4.91 6.73 10.42
C ALA A 28 4.04 7.84 11.03
N PHE A 29 3.50 8.72 10.19
CA PHE A 29 2.71 9.86 10.64
C PHE A 29 1.39 9.93 9.89
N LEU A 30 0.29 10.08 10.63
CA LEU A 30 -1.04 10.32 10.07
C LEU A 30 -1.39 11.81 10.21
N ILE A 31 -1.77 12.47 9.11
CA ILE A 31 -2.17 13.87 9.15
C ILE A 31 -3.61 13.99 9.64
N GLU A 32 -3.80 14.58 10.82
CA GLU A 32 -5.12 14.85 11.40
C GLU A 32 -5.72 16.14 10.82
N ARG A 33 -4.87 17.16 10.63
CA ARG A 33 -5.26 18.46 10.08
C ARG A 33 -4.07 19.13 9.41
N GLY A 34 -4.31 19.86 8.32
CA GLY A 34 -3.28 20.60 7.58
C GLY A 34 -2.72 19.79 6.41
N SER A 35 -1.49 20.13 6.01
CA SER A 35 -0.79 19.53 4.90
C SER A 35 0.74 19.52 5.09
N VAL A 36 1.40 18.58 4.42
CA VAL A 36 2.84 18.33 4.50
C VAL A 36 3.40 18.16 3.10
N ASP A 37 4.47 18.88 2.79
CA ASP A 37 5.25 18.72 1.57
C ASP A 37 6.39 17.72 1.79
N ILE A 38 6.52 16.78 0.86
CA ILE A 38 7.62 15.83 0.80
C ILE A 38 8.63 16.36 -0.22
N VAL A 39 9.80 16.77 0.26
CA VAL A 39 10.83 17.46 -0.51
C VAL A 39 12.10 16.62 -0.52
N LYS A 40 12.65 16.38 -1.71
CA LYS A 40 13.94 15.72 -1.89
C LYS A 40 15.05 16.76 -2.08
N ASN A 41 16.23 16.47 -1.54
CA ASN A 41 17.38 17.37 -1.59
C ASN A 41 17.06 18.77 -1.03
N ALA A 42 16.37 18.83 0.11
CA ALA A 42 15.88 20.09 0.69
C ALA A 42 16.99 21.13 0.99
N GLU A 43 18.24 20.69 1.19
CA GLU A 43 19.40 21.56 1.43
C GLU A 43 20.19 21.90 0.13
N SER A 44 19.75 21.40 -1.02
CA SER A 44 20.38 21.67 -2.33
C SER A 44 19.93 23.01 -2.91
N THR A 45 20.66 23.51 -3.90
CA THR A 45 20.30 24.71 -4.68
C THR A 45 19.04 24.53 -5.52
N ALA A 46 18.61 23.29 -5.75
CA ALA A 46 17.38 22.96 -6.47
C ALA A 46 16.59 21.87 -5.72
N PRO A 47 15.82 22.22 -4.68
CA PRO A 47 14.96 21.27 -3.99
C PRO A 47 13.81 20.83 -4.90
N THR A 48 13.47 19.54 -4.84
CA THR A 48 12.36 18.98 -5.63
C THR A 48 11.22 18.58 -4.71
N CYS A 49 10.06 19.24 -4.82
CA CYS A 49 8.84 18.78 -4.16
C CYS A 49 8.31 17.54 -4.90
N LEU A 50 8.26 16.41 -4.20
CA LEU A 50 7.78 15.14 -4.73
C LEU A 50 6.25 15.03 -4.64
N ALA A 51 5.67 15.48 -3.52
CA ALA A 51 4.24 15.42 -3.27
C ALA A 51 3.84 16.35 -2.11
N THR A 52 2.58 16.79 -2.13
CA THR A 52 1.90 17.44 -1.00
C THR A 52 0.82 16.52 -0.47
N ILE A 53 0.93 16.10 0.79
CA ILE A 53 0.04 15.17 1.45
C ILE A 53 -0.90 15.95 2.39
N LYS A 54 -2.19 15.60 2.38
CA LYS A 54 -3.23 16.32 3.12
C LYS A 54 -3.78 15.50 4.29
N ALA A 55 -4.58 16.16 5.12
CA ALA A 55 -5.30 15.51 6.21
C ALA A 55 -6.08 14.27 5.75
N GLY A 56 -6.01 13.20 6.54
CA GLY A 56 -6.57 11.88 6.23
C GLY A 56 -5.55 10.87 5.72
N ASP A 57 -4.45 11.34 5.14
CA ASP A 57 -3.41 10.47 4.59
C ASP A 57 -2.23 10.26 5.54
N MET A 58 -1.52 9.16 5.32
CA MET A 58 -0.30 8.78 6.07
C MET A 58 0.94 9.06 5.23
N PHE A 59 2.05 9.37 5.89
CA PHE A 59 3.36 9.55 5.27
C PHE A 59 4.49 9.04 6.16
N GLY A 60 5.65 8.80 5.54
CA GLY A 60 6.84 8.31 6.25
C GLY A 60 6.75 6.83 6.64
N GLU A 61 5.90 6.07 5.97
CA GLU A 61 5.71 4.63 6.13
C GLU A 61 6.79 3.82 5.41
N MET A 62 7.33 4.32 4.29
CA MET A 62 8.30 3.58 3.48
C MET A 62 9.51 3.09 4.28
N GLY A 63 10.11 3.98 5.08
CA GLY A 63 11.28 3.63 5.90
C GLY A 63 11.00 2.63 7.02
N LEU A 64 9.73 2.43 7.41
CA LEU A 64 9.34 1.33 8.30
C LEU A 64 9.17 0.00 7.56
N ILE A 65 8.88 0.03 6.26
CA ILE A 65 8.64 -1.17 5.46
C ILE A 65 9.98 -1.77 4.99
N ASP A 66 10.91 -0.94 4.53
CA ASP A 66 12.18 -1.39 3.95
C ASP A 66 13.38 -1.29 4.91
N GLY A 67 13.18 -0.70 6.11
CA GLY A 67 14.22 -0.48 7.09
C GLY A 67 15.26 0.58 6.69
N SER A 68 15.00 1.34 5.63
CA SER A 68 15.91 2.36 5.11
C SER A 68 15.76 3.71 5.84
N PRO A 69 16.80 4.56 5.81
CA PRO A 69 16.68 5.95 6.23
C PRO A 69 15.61 6.72 5.45
N ARG A 70 15.12 7.84 5.99
CA ARG A 70 14.12 8.69 5.32
C ARG A 70 14.55 9.04 3.91
N SER A 71 13.74 8.66 2.91
CA SER A 71 14.06 8.87 1.49
C SER A 71 13.89 10.33 1.02
N ALA A 72 13.22 11.17 1.83
CA ALA A 72 12.96 12.57 1.57
C ALA A 72 12.70 13.32 2.89
N THR A 73 12.71 14.65 2.83
CA THR A 73 12.37 15.55 3.95
C THR A 73 10.87 15.81 3.98
N ALA A 74 10.26 15.82 5.17
CA ALA A 74 8.87 16.21 5.34
C ALA A 74 8.77 17.57 6.04
N GLN A 75 8.09 18.52 5.40
CA GLN A 75 7.92 19.88 5.90
C GLN A 75 6.44 20.25 5.96
N ALA A 76 5.99 20.86 7.06
CA ALA A 76 4.61 21.32 7.16
C ALA A 76 4.36 22.49 6.19
N ALA A 77 3.44 22.31 5.24
CA ALA A 77 3.07 23.33 4.27
C ALA A 77 2.15 24.41 4.89
N GLU A 78 1.45 24.05 5.97
CA GLU A 78 0.58 24.93 6.76
C GLU A 78 0.61 24.48 8.25
N PRO A 79 -0.16 25.12 9.17
CA PRO A 79 -0.26 24.63 10.54
C PRO A 79 -0.87 23.22 10.59
N THR A 80 -0.04 22.24 10.91
CA THR A 80 -0.35 20.82 10.72
C THR A 80 -0.33 20.07 12.05
N VAL A 81 -1.31 19.19 12.22
CA VAL A 81 -1.42 18.28 13.36
C VAL A 81 -1.27 16.86 12.85
N VAL A 82 -0.37 16.09 13.46
CA VAL A 82 -0.12 14.70 13.09
C VAL A 82 -0.18 13.79 14.31
N GLN A 83 -0.52 12.52 14.06
CA GLN A 83 -0.39 11.45 15.05
C GLN A 83 0.80 10.56 14.70
N VAL A 84 1.63 10.27 15.70
CA VAL A 84 2.87 9.50 15.54
C VAL A 84 2.63 8.02 15.76
N ILE A 85 2.67 7.24 14.68
CA ILE A 85 2.44 5.81 14.68
C ILE A 85 3.78 5.08 14.76
N ASN A 86 4.08 4.45 15.90
CA ASN A 86 5.27 3.62 16.01
C ASN A 86 5.16 2.34 15.16
N GLU A 87 6.30 1.72 14.85
CA GLU A 87 6.40 0.50 14.05
C GLU A 87 5.43 -0.61 14.51
N ARG A 88 5.37 -0.89 15.82
CA ARG A 88 4.48 -1.92 16.37
C ARG A 88 3.01 -1.64 16.07
N GLU A 89 2.57 -0.40 16.23
CA GLU A 89 1.18 -0.03 15.95
C GLU A 89 0.92 0.05 14.44
N PHE A 90 1.90 0.48 13.65
CA PHE A 90 1.80 0.45 12.19
C PHE A 90 1.57 -0.97 11.68
N HIS A 91 2.35 -1.95 12.14
CA HIS A 91 2.12 -3.36 11.80
C HIS A 91 0.76 -3.87 12.27
N ARG A 92 0.30 -3.47 13.46
CA ARG A 92 -1.06 -3.81 13.92
C ARG A 92 -2.12 -3.22 13.01
N LEU A 93 -1.98 -1.98 12.55
CA LEU A 93 -2.91 -1.35 11.64
C LEU A 93 -2.92 -2.05 10.27
N LEU A 94 -1.77 -2.49 9.77
CA LEU A 94 -1.68 -3.28 8.54
C LEU A 94 -2.31 -4.67 8.69
N THR A 95 -2.12 -5.37 9.82
CA THR A 95 -2.71 -6.69 10.05
C THR A 95 -4.21 -6.61 10.39
N ALA A 96 -4.64 -5.56 11.09
CA ALA A 96 -6.05 -5.32 11.41
C ALA A 96 -6.83 -4.76 10.22
N ALA A 97 -6.14 -4.20 9.22
CA ALA A 97 -6.66 -3.99 7.89
C ALA A 97 -6.67 -5.32 7.14
N GLU A 98 -7.54 -6.24 7.57
CA GLU A 98 -7.91 -7.37 6.73
C GLU A 98 -8.43 -6.85 5.37
N PRO A 99 -8.07 -7.52 4.27
CA PRO A 99 -8.04 -6.92 2.95
C PRO A 99 -9.44 -6.48 2.51
N VAL A 100 -9.58 -5.20 2.15
CA VAL A 100 -10.75 -4.71 1.40
C VAL A 100 -10.76 -5.24 -0.06
N TRP A 101 -9.96 -6.27 -0.35
CA TRP A 101 -10.02 -7.09 -1.56
C TRP A 101 -10.68 -8.42 -1.23
N TRP A 102 -11.79 -8.37 -0.50
CA TRP A 102 -12.69 -9.50 -0.36
C TRP A 102 -14.15 -9.05 -0.33
N PRO A 103 -14.78 -9.01 -1.51
CA PRO A 103 -15.88 -9.96 -1.69
C PRO A 103 -15.90 -10.56 -3.12
N SER A 104 -15.32 -11.77 -3.36
CA SER A 104 -15.82 -12.78 -4.38
C SER A 104 -14.89 -13.97 -4.75
N CYS A 105 -15.00 -15.09 -4.03
CA CYS A 105 -14.26 -16.39 -3.94
C CYS A 105 -14.68 -16.88 -2.54
N GLY A 106 -16.00 -17.00 -2.42
CA GLY A 106 -16.56 -17.79 -1.34
C GLY A 106 -15.82 -19.10 -1.29
N SER A 107 -15.73 -19.63 -0.08
CA SER A 107 -15.03 -20.84 0.34
C SER A 107 -15.45 -22.10 -0.43
N SER A 108 -15.16 -22.17 -1.73
CA SER A 108 -15.39 -23.34 -2.58
C SER A 108 -14.38 -23.56 -3.70
N CYS A 109 -13.41 -22.66 -3.94
CA CYS A 109 -12.32 -22.95 -4.88
C CYS A 109 -11.09 -23.42 -4.11
N GLY A 110 -11.02 -24.74 -3.91
CA GLY A 110 -9.74 -25.39 -3.73
C GLY A 110 -8.84 -25.10 -4.93
N ALA A 111 -7.57 -24.85 -4.63
CA ALA A 111 -6.44 -24.72 -5.56
C ALA A 111 -6.39 -23.46 -6.44
N CYS A 112 -5.52 -22.53 -6.06
CA CYS A 112 -4.63 -21.81 -6.96
C CYS A 112 -3.40 -21.35 -6.18
N ALA A 113 -2.58 -22.30 -5.73
CA ALA A 113 -1.16 -22.06 -5.54
C ALA A 113 -0.43 -22.92 -6.56
N PRO A 114 0.44 -22.33 -7.39
CA PRO A 114 1.56 -23.09 -7.91
C PRO A 114 2.87 -22.40 -7.54
N PRO A 115 3.71 -22.99 -6.68
CA PRO A 115 5.13 -22.77 -6.74
C PRO A 115 5.74 -23.97 -7.47
N THR A 116 5.96 -23.81 -8.77
CA THR A 116 7.05 -24.37 -9.60
C THR A 116 6.61 -24.31 -11.06
N MET A 117 7.04 -23.29 -11.78
CA MET A 117 7.03 -23.30 -13.25
C MET A 117 8.24 -24.10 -13.75
N PRO A 118 8.08 -25.11 -14.63
CA PRO A 118 9.10 -25.47 -15.58
C PRO A 118 8.96 -24.64 -16.86
N TRP A 119 10.09 -24.10 -17.30
CA TRP A 119 10.33 -23.43 -18.57
C TRP A 119 9.89 -24.32 -19.75
N SER A 120 8.82 -23.94 -20.47
CA SER A 120 8.48 -24.33 -21.86
C SER A 120 6.96 -24.37 -22.05
N VAL A 121 6.32 -23.20 -22.14
CA VAL A 121 5.00 -23.10 -22.79
C VAL A 121 4.93 -21.79 -23.56
N SER A 122 4.61 -21.90 -24.85
CA SER A 122 4.55 -20.82 -25.84
C SER A 122 3.40 -19.82 -25.56
N LEU A 123 3.61 -18.54 -25.90
CA LEU A 123 2.74 -17.37 -25.63
C LEU A 123 1.31 -17.41 -26.24
N ALA A 124 0.86 -18.51 -26.84
CA ALA A 124 -0.41 -18.59 -27.55
C ALA A 124 -1.62 -19.06 -26.70
N THR A 125 -1.41 -19.44 -25.43
CA THR A 125 -2.48 -19.91 -24.52
C THR A 125 -2.83 -18.86 -23.45
N ILE A 126 -2.84 -17.57 -23.82
CA ILE A 126 -3.41 -16.49 -23.00
C ILE A 126 -4.57 -15.89 -23.79
N ALA A 127 -5.62 -16.69 -24.04
CA ALA A 127 -6.79 -16.18 -24.73
C ALA A 127 -8.07 -16.81 -24.20
N ARG A 128 -8.84 -15.96 -23.50
CA ARG A 128 -10.28 -16.07 -23.18
C ARG A 128 -10.70 -17.04 -22.09
N CYS A 129 -10.60 -16.56 -20.85
CA CYS A 129 -11.60 -16.91 -19.82
C CYS A 129 -12.27 -15.61 -19.34
N ARG A 130 -13.40 -15.25 -19.97
CA ARG A 130 -14.40 -14.36 -19.34
C ARG A 130 -15.33 -15.23 -18.53
N CYS A 131 -15.11 -15.32 -17.22
CA CYS A 131 -16.07 -15.94 -16.32
C CYS A 131 -17.30 -15.01 -16.20
N ARG A 132 -18.46 -15.48 -16.66
CA ARG A 132 -19.77 -14.87 -16.40
C ARG A 132 -20.35 -15.55 -15.15
N PRO A 133 -20.73 -14.83 -14.08
CA PRO A 133 -21.29 -15.48 -12.89
C PRO A 133 -22.71 -16.00 -13.19
N GLY A 134 -23.03 -17.24 -12.80
CA GLY A 134 -24.43 -17.68 -12.64
C GLY A 134 -24.97 -18.78 -13.55
N SER A 135 -24.17 -19.67 -14.15
CA SER A 135 -24.71 -20.86 -14.81
C SER A 135 -23.99 -22.15 -14.40
N VAL A 136 -24.79 -23.09 -13.89
CA VAL A 136 -24.51 -24.47 -13.46
C VAL A 136 -23.65 -25.25 -14.47
N PRO A 137 -22.77 -26.17 -14.03
CA PRO A 137 -21.85 -26.89 -14.93
C PRO A 137 -22.60 -27.97 -15.71
N GLN A 138 -22.87 -27.73 -16.99
CA GLN A 138 -23.17 -28.81 -17.93
C GLN A 138 -22.00 -29.00 -18.89
N ARG A 139 -21.19 -30.02 -18.56
CA ARG A 139 -20.58 -30.98 -19.48
C ARG A 139 -19.82 -30.35 -20.66
N CYS A 140 -18.51 -30.17 -20.49
CA CYS A 140 -17.59 -29.97 -21.61
C CYS A 140 -17.80 -31.10 -22.64
N ARG A 141 -18.34 -30.77 -23.81
CA ARG A 141 -18.35 -31.70 -24.95
C ARG A 141 -16.92 -31.79 -25.47
N GLY A 142 -16.28 -32.90 -25.16
CA GLY A 142 -15.04 -33.32 -25.78
C GLY A 142 -15.21 -33.49 -27.28
N THR A 143 -14.16 -33.07 -27.97
CA THR A 143 -13.88 -33.19 -29.40
C THR A 143 -14.24 -34.58 -29.94
N ALA A 144 -15.07 -34.61 -30.99
CA ALA A 144 -15.24 -35.81 -31.81
C ALA A 144 -13.94 -36.04 -32.59
N ILE A 145 -13.22 -37.10 -32.24
CA ILE A 145 -12.15 -37.68 -33.04
C ILE A 145 -12.83 -38.74 -33.93
N GLY A 146 -12.70 -38.64 -35.26
CA GLY A 146 -12.90 -39.78 -36.16
C GLY A 146 -13.42 -39.48 -37.58
N ARG A 147 -12.47 -39.31 -38.53
CA ARG A 147 -12.38 -39.94 -39.87
C ARG A 147 -13.50 -39.70 -40.92
N PRO A 148 -13.29 -39.93 -42.23
CA PRO A 148 -12.58 -41.05 -42.90
C PRO A 148 -11.04 -40.96 -42.94
#